data_AF-A0A0U4ZYA4-F1
#
_entry.id   AF-A0A0U4ZYA4-F1
#
_cell.length_a   1.000
_cell.length_b   1.000
_cell.length_c   1.000
_cell.angle_alpha   90.00
_cell.angle_beta   90.00
_cell.angle_gamma   90.00
#
_symmetry.space_group_name_H-M   'P 1'
#
loop_
_entity.id
_entity.type
_entity.pdbx_description
1 polymer ?
#
loop_
_entity_poly.entity_id
_entity_poly.type
_entity_poly.pdbx_seq_one_letter_code
_entity_poly.pdbx_strand_id
1 'polypeptide(L)'
;MYKPAPPRPKKTNIVRSRNGCQTCRERKIKCDERKPACGTCVRLGKPCATFQPGFRFRTVVITSSSVPPQSLATTPVARLPPCGNREQDEGDKTTLASIGSMDLIKSLQHSERDIYYTTYWEDRCLPALHPIFLSLSWAAGSKAILRNSILALSSCHFSRQQVERKRACTLHMGSFSPSFGHQTRSHLYYSAAMKEIMRIGPENIVYDSTIIVMVLTLFAYIEASVGNFQGFRCHVDGLLQLLQSHAEILNSPINTALIMAWMQIRFVNWWSRAYFSSWDVHRRLPSVPLPRCLKERHDSLQSRRVIVLSILCESHRLNSGHILGCLRRGAGVDAQTHVQHLEQGAEVEKCLYLLREQESRLDDWLTHLSPSEWPLSDHTYWMSNSKKPEDDNTPIYFQSHDAALNFAYYTLARVMQCHGLLRSLQNCSHPQDPYGYEEEESWVRLLLRITNGTNIQTSLARNNYTIGFQGLLLAALLRCQSPALGAAIQSWVQSLADLQPTEEGSFPTYQTLGVIKSINRQKQVGLDILGVTQPVDDGGGTPKVTAFNSQPIDQLILHGRSRLTRVPFAICVGLDFGVGEEY
;
A
#
# COMPACT_ATOMS: atom_id res chain seq x y z
N MET A 1 -49.15 3.25 4.51
CA MET A 1 -47.82 3.53 3.93
C MET A 1 -48.00 4.25 2.60
N TYR A 2 -47.60 5.53 2.50
CA TYR A 2 -47.65 6.27 1.23
C TYR A 2 -46.38 6.02 0.41
N LYS A 3 -46.54 5.82 -0.90
CA LYS A 3 -45.41 5.65 -1.83
C LYS A 3 -44.62 6.97 -1.99
N PRO A 4 -43.29 6.92 -2.17
CA PRO A 4 -42.47 8.11 -2.33
C PRO A 4 -42.82 8.87 -3.61
N ALA A 5 -42.77 10.19 -3.55
CA ALA A 5 -43.07 11.07 -4.68
C ALA A 5 -42.04 10.89 -5.82
N PRO A 6 -42.48 10.96 -7.09
CA PRO A 6 -41.60 10.77 -8.24
C PRO A 6 -40.57 11.91 -8.37
N PRO A 7 -39.36 11.61 -8.88
CA PRO A 7 -38.29 12.58 -9.01
C PRO A 7 -38.61 13.66 -10.04
N ARG A 8 -38.25 14.91 -9.73
CA ARG A 8 -38.48 16.07 -10.59
C ARG A 8 -37.62 16.00 -11.87
N PRO A 9 -38.18 16.18 -13.07
CA PRO A 9 -37.42 16.15 -14.31
C PRO A 9 -36.39 17.30 -14.38
N LYS A 10 -35.20 17.00 -14.91
CA LYS A 10 -34.09 17.95 -15.06
C LYS A 10 -34.43 19.00 -16.13
N LYS A 11 -34.14 20.27 -15.83
CA LYS A 11 -34.49 21.42 -16.68
C LYS A 11 -33.68 21.55 -17.99
N THR A 12 -32.54 20.85 -18.15
CA THR A 12 -31.73 20.85 -19.39
C THR A 12 -30.82 19.61 -19.52
N ASN A 13 -30.59 19.13 -20.76
CA ASN A 13 -29.68 18.02 -21.10
C ASN A 13 -28.18 18.42 -21.23
N ILE A 14 -27.79 19.59 -20.72
CA ILE A 14 -26.41 20.07 -20.84
C ILE A 14 -25.53 19.40 -19.77
N VAL A 15 -24.71 18.44 -20.19
CA VAL A 15 -23.64 17.86 -19.36
C VAL A 15 -22.40 18.73 -19.50
N ARG A 16 -22.00 19.41 -18.41
CA ARG A 16 -20.75 20.19 -18.37
C ARG A 16 -19.58 19.22 -18.22
N SER A 17 -18.69 19.18 -19.20
CA SER A 17 -17.50 18.34 -19.12
C SER A 17 -16.52 18.83 -18.05
N ARG A 18 -15.95 17.88 -17.29
CA ARG A 18 -14.97 18.13 -16.22
C ARG A 18 -13.54 18.30 -16.74
N ASN A 19 -13.30 18.18 -18.05
CA ASN A 19 -11.95 18.18 -18.62
C ASN A 19 -11.67 19.35 -19.60
N GLY A 20 -12.62 20.28 -19.79
CA GLY A 20 -12.41 21.45 -20.64
C GLY A 20 -11.23 22.32 -20.18
N CYS A 21 -10.48 22.90 -21.12
CA CYS A 21 -9.34 23.77 -20.83
C CYS A 21 -9.73 24.99 -19.99
N GLN A 22 -8.77 25.55 -19.26
CA GLN A 22 -9.00 26.70 -18.37
C GLN A 22 -9.58 27.89 -19.12
N THR A 23 -9.06 28.18 -20.32
CA THR A 23 -9.50 29.29 -21.16
C THR A 23 -10.98 29.18 -21.57
N CYS A 24 -11.47 27.98 -21.93
CA CYS A 24 -12.88 27.79 -22.25
C CYS A 24 -13.77 27.86 -21.00
N ARG A 25 -13.27 27.40 -19.85
CA ARG A 25 -13.99 27.46 -18.56
C ARG A 25 -14.19 28.88 -18.07
N GLU A 26 -13.14 29.70 -18.08
CA GLU A 26 -13.20 31.11 -17.71
C GLU A 26 -14.22 31.86 -18.57
N ARG A 27 -14.30 31.49 -19.85
CA ARG A 27 -15.23 32.06 -20.82
C ARG A 27 -16.63 31.44 -20.78
N LYS A 28 -16.86 30.39 -19.98
CA LYS A 28 -18.12 29.66 -19.85
C LYS A 28 -18.67 29.13 -21.18
N ILE A 29 -17.78 28.72 -22.10
CA ILE A 29 -18.12 28.13 -23.40
C ILE A 29 -17.76 26.64 -23.44
N LYS A 30 -18.41 25.87 -24.32
CA LYS A 30 -18.13 24.43 -24.47
C LYS A 30 -16.72 24.22 -25.01
N CYS A 31 -15.94 23.38 -24.34
CA CYS A 31 -14.63 22.93 -24.82
C CYS A 31 -14.81 21.58 -25.53
N ASP A 32 -14.12 21.41 -26.66
CA ASP A 32 -14.07 20.18 -27.44
C ASP A 32 -12.90 19.25 -27.04
N GLU A 33 -12.10 19.65 -26.05
CA GLU A 33 -11.08 18.83 -25.35
C GLU A 33 -9.97 18.21 -26.22
N ARG A 34 -9.86 18.64 -27.48
CA ARG A 34 -8.75 18.25 -28.36
C ARG A 34 -7.42 18.75 -27.81
N LYS A 35 -6.37 17.92 -27.93
CA LYS A 35 -4.98 18.22 -27.57
C LYS A 35 -4.12 18.32 -28.84
N PRO A 36 -3.09 19.19 -28.88
CA PRO A 36 -2.55 20.02 -27.79
C PRO A 36 -3.33 21.31 -27.51
N ALA A 37 -4.24 21.74 -28.40
CA ALA A 37 -5.12 22.88 -28.19
C ALA A 37 -6.54 22.58 -28.67
N CYS A 38 -7.55 23.06 -27.93
CA CYS A 38 -8.94 22.85 -28.31
C CYS A 38 -9.33 23.73 -29.51
N GLY A 39 -10.23 23.26 -30.38
CA GLY A 39 -10.59 23.97 -31.62
C GLY A 39 -11.20 25.36 -31.36
N THR A 40 -11.84 25.52 -30.21
CA THR A 40 -12.39 26.81 -29.78
C THR A 40 -11.27 27.82 -29.45
N CYS A 41 -10.20 27.40 -28.79
CA CYS A 41 -9.05 28.25 -28.49
C CYS A 41 -8.25 28.59 -29.75
N VAL A 42 -8.06 27.62 -30.64
CA VAL A 42 -7.35 27.81 -31.93
C VAL A 42 -8.07 28.84 -32.79
N ARG A 43 -9.38 28.68 -32.99
CA ARG A 43 -10.19 29.62 -33.80
C ARG A 43 -10.19 31.05 -33.25
N LEU A 44 -10.08 31.19 -31.93
CA LEU A 44 -10.13 32.48 -31.25
C LEU A 44 -8.74 33.08 -30.99
N GLY A 45 -7.67 32.42 -31.46
CA GLY A 45 -6.30 32.87 -31.26
C GLY A 45 -5.89 33.01 -29.79
N LYS A 46 -6.44 32.18 -28.90
CA LYS A 46 -6.17 32.24 -27.46
C LYS A 46 -5.30 31.08 -26.98
N PRO A 47 -4.40 31.30 -26.00
CA PRO A 47 -3.62 30.22 -25.42
C PRO A 47 -4.56 29.21 -24.76
N CYS A 48 -4.36 27.93 -25.07
CA CYS A 48 -5.15 26.84 -24.53
C CYS A 48 -4.44 26.27 -23.30
N ALA A 49 -4.75 26.81 -22.11
CA ALA A 49 -4.13 26.36 -20.87
C ALA A 49 -4.83 25.11 -20.31
N THR A 50 -4.05 24.06 -20.01
CA THR A 50 -4.52 22.84 -19.37
C THR A 50 -5.06 23.18 -17.97
N PHE A 51 -6.28 22.74 -17.66
CA PHE A 51 -6.86 22.95 -16.34
C PHE A 51 -6.12 22.09 -15.30
N GLN A 52 -5.37 22.73 -14.40
CA GLN A 52 -4.88 22.12 -13.17
C GLN A 52 -5.72 22.63 -11.99
N PRO A 53 -6.45 21.77 -11.26
CA PRO A 53 -7.22 22.22 -10.11
C PRO A 53 -6.27 22.64 -8.97
N GLY A 54 -6.09 23.95 -8.80
CA GLY A 54 -5.44 24.52 -7.62
C GLY A 54 -6.40 24.44 -6.43
N PHE A 55 -6.05 23.64 -5.41
CA PHE A 55 -6.77 23.64 -4.15
C PHE A 55 -6.42 24.92 -3.37
N ARG A 56 -7.41 25.78 -3.13
CA ARG A 56 -7.32 26.88 -2.15
C ARG A 56 -8.28 26.59 -1.02
N PHE A 57 -7.74 26.35 0.18
CA PHE A 57 -8.55 26.24 1.39
C PHE A 57 -9.15 27.61 1.71
N ARG A 58 -10.48 27.70 1.74
CA ARG A 58 -11.20 28.84 2.30
C ARG A 58 -11.68 28.47 3.70
N THR A 59 -11.19 29.19 4.69
CA THR A 59 -11.74 29.15 6.05
C THR A 59 -13.14 29.78 5.99
N VAL A 60 -14.19 28.96 6.11
CA VAL A 60 -15.55 29.46 6.31
C VAL A 60 -15.68 29.74 7.80
N VAL A 61 -15.55 31.01 8.19
CA VAL A 61 -15.99 31.46 9.51
C VAL A 61 -17.51 31.51 9.45
N ILE A 62 -18.17 30.52 10.06
CA ILE A 62 -19.62 30.54 10.24
C ILE A 62 -19.89 31.53 11.37
N THR A 63 -20.10 32.80 11.04
CA THR A 63 -20.70 33.76 11.97
C THR A 63 -22.19 33.45 12.05
N SER A 64 -22.60 32.87 13.18
CA SER A 64 -23.99 32.72 13.53
C SER A 64 -24.59 34.08 13.89
N SER A 65 -25.32 34.73 12.97
CA SER A 65 -26.36 35.71 13.35
C SER A 65 -27.32 36.05 12.20
N SER A 66 -28.59 36.16 12.61
CA SER A 66 -29.71 36.93 12.04
C SER A 66 -30.46 36.40 10.80
N VAL A 67 -31.70 36.03 11.09
CA VAL A 67 -32.86 35.95 10.18
C VAL A 67 -33.05 37.31 9.46
N PRO A 68 -33.41 37.34 8.16
CA PRO A 68 -33.64 38.58 7.43
C PRO A 68 -34.98 39.24 7.81
N PRO A 69 -35.08 40.59 7.82
CA PRO A 69 -36.34 41.28 8.04
C PRO A 69 -37.19 41.28 6.76
N GLN A 70 -38.47 40.93 6.89
CA GLN A 70 -39.49 41.17 5.85
C GLN A 70 -40.37 42.33 6.28
N SER A 71 -40.56 43.29 5.38
CA SER A 71 -41.33 44.52 5.54
C SER A 71 -42.80 44.36 5.10
N LEU A 72 -43.70 44.84 5.97
CA LEU A 72 -44.99 45.54 5.75
C LEU A 72 -46.01 45.03 4.71
N ALA A 73 -47.17 44.58 5.22
CA ALA A 73 -48.50 44.97 4.74
C ALA A 73 -49.61 44.71 5.80
N THR A 74 -50.11 45.83 6.37
CA THR A 74 -51.51 46.21 6.65
C THR A 74 -52.52 45.32 7.44
N THR A 75 -53.12 45.99 8.45
CA THR A 75 -54.53 45.98 8.95
C THR A 75 -54.99 44.95 10.02
N PRO A 76 -55.96 45.32 10.90
CA PRO A 76 -55.79 45.26 12.36
C PRO A 76 -56.93 44.52 13.10
N VAL A 77 -57.07 44.78 14.42
CA VAL A 77 -58.18 44.42 15.36
C VAL A 77 -57.84 43.16 16.20
N ALA A 78 -57.90 43.09 17.54
CA ALA A 78 -58.46 43.90 18.64
C ALA A 78 -57.64 43.63 19.94
N ARG A 79 -57.43 44.63 20.85
CA ARG A 79 -58.04 44.77 22.22
C ARG A 79 -57.94 43.50 23.10
N LEU A 80 -57.48 43.47 24.36
CA LEU A 80 -57.24 44.44 25.45
C LEU A 80 -56.27 43.81 26.51
N PRO A 81 -55.72 44.62 27.45
CA PRO A 81 -54.78 44.24 28.54
C PRO A 81 -55.52 44.19 29.91
N PRO A 82 -54.92 44.46 31.10
CA PRO A 82 -53.65 44.05 31.74
C PRO A 82 -53.89 43.47 33.18
N CYS A 83 -52.86 42.91 33.83
CA CYS A 83 -52.56 43.11 35.26
C CYS A 83 -51.21 42.42 35.53
N GLY A 84 -50.17 43.06 36.06
CA GLY A 84 -50.17 44.00 37.17
C GLY A 84 -49.83 43.23 38.43
N ASN A 85 -48.54 43.12 38.78
CA ASN A 85 -48.00 43.65 40.03
C ASN A 85 -46.50 43.37 40.16
N ARG A 86 -45.80 44.45 40.52
CA ARG A 86 -44.46 44.45 41.08
C ARG A 86 -44.53 43.82 42.46
N GLU A 87 -43.52 43.03 42.80
CA GLU A 87 -42.95 43.04 44.14
C GLU A 87 -41.48 42.65 44.04
N GLN A 88 -40.65 43.47 44.69
CA GLN A 88 -39.22 43.29 44.85
C GLN A 88 -38.99 42.15 45.83
N ASP A 89 -38.09 41.23 45.51
CA ASP A 89 -37.44 40.42 46.53
C ASP A 89 -35.99 40.14 46.11
N GLU A 90 -35.06 40.65 46.93
CA GLU A 90 -33.64 40.37 46.84
C GLU A 90 -33.38 38.96 47.39
N GLY A 91 -32.87 38.08 46.54
CA GLY A 91 -32.53 36.71 46.93
C GLY A 91 -31.42 36.16 46.05
N ASP A 92 -30.19 36.29 46.55
CA ASP A 92 -28.96 35.69 46.06
C ASP A 92 -29.15 34.21 45.67
N LYS A 93 -29.08 33.91 44.36
CA LYS A 93 -28.86 32.57 43.82
C LYS A 93 -28.01 32.64 42.57
N THR A 94 -26.71 32.44 42.80
CA THR A 94 -25.78 31.65 41.99
C THR A 94 -26.26 31.34 40.58
N THR A 95 -25.67 32.03 39.60
CA THR A 95 -25.72 31.69 38.18
C THR A 95 -25.26 30.25 37.99
N LEU A 96 -26.21 29.31 37.90
CA LEU A 96 -25.95 28.01 37.32
C LEU A 96 -25.64 28.27 35.84
N ALA A 97 -24.35 28.42 35.53
CA ALA A 97 -23.86 28.39 34.17
C ALA A 97 -24.44 27.13 33.53
N SER A 98 -25.29 27.32 32.51
CA SER A 98 -25.67 26.27 31.58
C SER A 98 -24.40 25.84 30.85
N ILE A 99 -23.58 25.02 31.51
CA ILE A 99 -22.46 24.29 30.91
C ILE A 99 -23.07 23.55 29.73
N GLY A 100 -22.62 23.90 28.53
CA GLY A 100 -23.16 23.39 27.28
C GLY A 100 -23.19 21.87 27.28
N SER A 101 -24.35 21.28 27.56
CA SER A 101 -24.58 19.84 27.57
C SER A 101 -24.10 19.20 26.27
N MET A 102 -24.20 19.91 25.15
CA MET A 102 -23.70 19.46 23.85
C MET A 102 -22.16 19.43 23.73
N ASP A 103 -21.43 20.32 24.39
CA ASP A 103 -19.96 20.32 24.37
C ASP A 103 -19.39 19.28 25.33
N LEU A 104 -20.05 19.08 26.48
CA LEU A 104 -19.71 17.99 27.39
C LEU A 104 -20.00 16.62 26.74
N ILE A 105 -21.16 16.45 26.08
CA ILE A 105 -21.48 15.21 25.35
C ILE A 105 -20.51 14.98 24.19
N LYS A 106 -20.14 16.02 23.42
CA LYS A 106 -19.12 15.88 22.36
C LYS A 106 -17.73 15.57 22.92
N SER A 107 -17.37 16.14 24.07
CA SER A 107 -16.11 15.88 24.77
C SER A 107 -16.07 14.46 25.33
N LEU A 108 -17.16 14.00 25.95
CA LEU A 108 -17.32 12.65 26.49
C LEU A 108 -17.32 11.60 25.36
N GLN A 109 -18.02 11.88 24.25
CA GLN A 109 -17.98 11.02 23.07
C GLN A 109 -16.60 11.00 22.39
N HIS A 110 -15.81 12.07 22.50
CA HIS A 110 -14.40 12.03 22.07
C HIS A 110 -13.57 11.18 23.03
N SER A 111 -13.73 11.33 24.35
CA SER A 111 -12.99 10.50 25.31
C SER A 111 -13.32 9.02 25.22
N GLU A 112 -14.59 8.64 25.02
CA GLU A 112 -14.98 7.23 24.84
C GLU A 112 -14.37 6.62 23.57
N ARG A 113 -14.31 7.40 22.48
CA ARG A 113 -13.70 6.95 21.22
C ARG A 113 -12.19 6.87 21.32
N ASP A 114 -11.56 7.82 21.98
CA ASP A 114 -10.11 7.80 22.23
C ASP A 114 -9.74 6.56 23.05
N ILE A 115 -10.52 6.23 24.08
CA ILE A 115 -10.36 4.99 24.85
C ILE A 115 -10.51 3.77 23.93
N TYR A 116 -11.59 3.71 23.13
CA TYR A 116 -11.82 2.59 22.21
C TYR A 116 -10.63 2.34 21.26
N TYR A 117 -10.15 3.40 20.59
CA TYR A 117 -9.04 3.27 19.65
C TYR A 117 -7.70 3.01 20.35
N THR A 118 -7.54 3.42 21.60
CA THR A 118 -6.35 3.11 22.39
C THR A 118 -6.34 1.62 22.77
N THR A 119 -7.47 1.06 23.23
CA THR A 119 -7.58 -0.38 23.48
C THR A 119 -7.39 -1.19 22.18
N TYR A 120 -8.03 -0.75 21.09
CA TYR A 120 -7.87 -1.39 19.79
C TYR A 120 -6.41 -1.37 19.28
N TRP A 121 -5.69 -0.28 19.57
CA TRP A 121 -4.28 -0.16 19.24
C TRP A 121 -3.45 -1.25 19.91
N GLU A 122 -3.66 -1.47 21.21
CA GLU A 122 -2.94 -2.47 22.00
C GLU A 122 -3.24 -3.90 21.52
N ASP A 123 -4.51 -4.20 21.27
CA ASP A 123 -4.94 -5.55 20.93
C ASP A 123 -4.68 -5.95 19.48
N ARG A 124 -4.78 -4.99 18.54
CA ARG A 124 -4.87 -5.30 17.10
C ARG A 124 -3.79 -4.63 16.26
N CYS A 125 -3.28 -3.47 16.66
CA CYS A 125 -2.25 -2.77 15.88
C CYS A 125 -0.85 -3.17 16.32
N LEU A 126 -0.54 -3.08 17.62
CA LEU A 126 0.79 -3.37 18.17
C LEU A 126 1.35 -4.75 17.76
N PRO A 127 0.56 -5.85 17.75
CA PRO A 127 1.08 -7.17 17.36
C PRO A 127 1.56 -7.27 15.90
N ALA A 128 1.14 -6.35 15.02
CA ALA A 128 1.54 -6.28 13.62
C ALA A 128 2.66 -5.25 13.36
N LEU A 129 3.06 -4.50 14.39
CA LEU A 129 4.03 -3.41 14.30
C LEU A 129 5.37 -3.78 14.91
N HIS A 130 6.38 -2.95 14.68
CA HIS A 130 7.67 -3.10 15.35
C HIS A 130 7.52 -2.96 16.88
N PRO A 131 8.18 -3.80 17.70
CA PRO A 131 8.01 -3.80 19.17
C PRO A 131 8.32 -2.45 19.85
N ILE A 132 9.13 -1.60 19.21
CA ILE A 132 9.44 -0.24 19.68
C ILE A 132 8.18 0.59 19.96
N PHE A 133 7.10 0.36 19.21
CA PHE A 133 5.85 1.09 19.40
C PHE A 133 5.16 0.74 20.72
N LEU A 134 5.36 -0.46 21.27
CA LEU A 134 4.86 -0.81 22.60
C LEU A 134 5.53 0.08 23.67
N SER A 135 6.85 0.14 23.67
CA SER A 135 7.62 0.95 24.63
C SER A 135 7.26 2.44 24.55
N LEU A 136 6.99 2.94 23.34
CA LEU A 136 6.66 4.35 23.11
C LEU A 136 5.17 4.68 23.30
N SER A 137 4.28 3.67 23.31
CA SER A 137 2.86 3.88 23.55
C SER A 137 2.59 4.41 24.96
N TRP A 138 3.37 3.99 25.96
CA TRP A 138 3.27 4.51 27.32
C TRP A 138 3.58 6.00 27.42
N ALA A 139 4.47 6.51 26.55
CA ALA A 139 4.77 7.94 26.48
C ALA A 139 3.67 8.76 25.77
N ALA A 140 2.72 8.12 25.10
CA ALA A 140 1.68 8.82 24.36
C ALA A 140 0.62 9.46 25.26
N GLY A 141 0.41 8.94 26.48
CA GLY A 141 -0.55 9.49 27.45
C GLY A 141 -0.24 10.94 27.84
N SER A 142 1.03 11.36 27.79
CA SER A 142 1.47 12.70 28.19
C SER A 142 1.65 13.67 27.02
N LYS A 143 1.66 13.21 25.76
CA LYS A 143 1.95 14.04 24.58
C LYS A 143 0.85 13.95 23.52
N ALA A 144 0.13 15.05 23.30
CA ALA A 144 -0.98 15.11 22.35
C ALA A 144 -0.60 14.70 20.91
N ILE A 145 0.60 15.07 20.44
CA ILE A 145 1.11 14.69 19.12
C ILE A 145 1.21 13.17 18.95
N LEU A 146 1.73 12.46 19.96
CA LEU A 146 1.87 11.01 19.95
C LEU A 146 0.51 10.32 20.05
N ARG A 147 -0.34 10.77 20.99
CA ARG A 147 -1.71 10.28 21.14
C ARG A 147 -2.47 10.37 19.83
N ASN A 148 -2.49 11.54 19.20
CA ASN A 148 -3.17 11.74 17.92
C ASN A 148 -2.60 10.87 16.80
N SER A 149 -1.28 10.65 16.75
CA SER A 149 -0.66 9.79 15.73
C SER A 149 -1.06 8.31 15.90
N ILE A 150 -1.10 7.82 17.14
CA ILE A 150 -1.56 6.47 17.47
C ILE A 150 -3.04 6.29 17.13
N LEU A 151 -3.89 7.23 17.56
CA LEU A 151 -5.33 7.20 17.27
C LEU A 151 -5.60 7.28 15.76
N ALA A 152 -4.79 8.02 15.01
CA ALA A 152 -4.88 8.09 13.56
C ALA A 152 -4.62 6.73 12.89
N LEU A 153 -3.56 6.02 13.29
CA LEU A 153 -3.25 4.70 12.72
C LEU A 153 -4.25 3.64 13.19
N SER A 154 -4.63 3.65 14.47
CA SER A 154 -5.62 2.73 15.04
C SER A 154 -6.98 2.83 14.35
N SER A 155 -7.50 4.05 14.19
CA SER A 155 -8.77 4.28 13.49
C SER A 155 -8.68 4.00 11.98
N CYS A 156 -7.52 4.22 11.35
CA CYS A 156 -7.25 3.82 9.97
C CYS A 156 -7.32 2.30 9.82
N HIS A 157 -6.61 1.57 10.68
CA HIS A 157 -6.62 0.11 10.67
C HIS A 157 -8.03 -0.43 10.88
N PHE A 158 -8.74 0.07 11.90
CA PHE A 158 -10.11 -0.36 12.20
C PHE A 158 -11.08 -0.11 11.04
N SER A 159 -10.98 1.07 10.40
CA SER A 159 -11.75 1.41 9.20
C SER A 159 -11.63 0.33 8.13
N ARG A 160 -10.42 -0.19 7.90
CA ARG A 160 -10.14 -1.18 6.85
C ARG A 160 -10.61 -2.59 7.20
N GLN A 161 -10.71 -2.89 8.49
CA GLN A 161 -11.29 -4.16 8.97
C GLN A 161 -12.82 -4.15 8.92
N GLN A 162 -13.46 -2.98 8.84
CA GLN A 162 -14.91 -2.86 8.70
C GLN A 162 -15.32 -2.60 7.25
N VAL A 163 -15.96 -3.61 6.65
CA VAL A 163 -16.42 -3.55 5.27
C VAL A 163 -17.80 -2.90 5.18
N GLU A 164 -17.89 -1.82 4.41
CA GLU A 164 -19.16 -1.16 4.07
C GLU A 164 -19.53 -1.44 2.60
N ARG A 165 -20.81 -1.75 2.35
CA ARG A 165 -21.35 -1.96 1.00
C ARG A 165 -21.83 -0.65 0.38
N LYS A 166 -21.39 -0.34 -0.83
CA LYS A 166 -21.85 0.84 -1.58
C LYS A 166 -23.22 0.60 -2.21
N ARG A 167 -24.08 1.62 -2.15
CA ARG A 167 -25.32 1.69 -2.93
C ARG A 167 -25.02 2.22 -4.34
N ALA A 168 -24.94 1.31 -5.32
CA ALA A 168 -24.78 1.52 -6.78
C ALA A 168 -23.44 2.17 -7.26
N CYS A 169 -22.73 1.46 -8.14
CA CYS A 169 -21.33 1.66 -8.51
C CYS A 169 -21.08 2.57 -9.73
N THR A 170 -19.98 3.32 -9.69
CA THR A 170 -19.11 3.46 -10.88
C THR A 170 -18.48 2.10 -11.17
N LEU A 171 -18.69 1.58 -12.38
CA LEU A 171 -18.37 0.20 -12.81
C LEU A 171 -16.93 -0.31 -12.55
N HIS A 172 -15.96 0.56 -12.24
CA HIS A 172 -14.53 0.22 -12.18
C HIS A 172 -13.93 0.09 -10.77
N MET A 173 -14.67 0.40 -9.71
CA MET A 173 -14.17 0.34 -8.33
C MET A 173 -15.14 -0.49 -7.51
N GLY A 174 -14.65 -1.59 -6.92
CA GLY A 174 -15.46 -2.63 -6.29
C GLY A 174 -16.58 -2.15 -5.35
N SER A 175 -17.55 -3.03 -5.13
CA SER A 175 -18.79 -2.76 -4.36
C SER A 175 -18.57 -2.50 -2.86
N PHE A 176 -17.36 -2.70 -2.37
CA PHE A 176 -16.99 -2.65 -0.96
C PHE A 176 -15.95 -1.56 -0.68
N SER A 177 -16.04 -0.94 0.49
CA SER A 177 -15.11 0.08 0.96
C SER A 177 -14.79 -0.09 2.45
N PRO A 178 -13.66 0.45 2.92
CA PRO A 178 -13.43 0.68 4.34
C PRO A 178 -14.52 1.55 4.97
N SER A 179 -14.67 1.49 6.28
CA SER A 179 -15.67 2.29 6.99
C SER A 179 -15.37 3.79 6.88
N PHE A 180 -16.25 4.51 6.20
CA PHE A 180 -16.07 5.95 5.98
C PHE A 180 -16.01 6.74 7.30
N GLY A 181 -16.81 6.32 8.30
CA GLY A 181 -16.85 6.97 9.60
C GLY A 181 -15.54 6.87 10.35
N HIS A 182 -14.89 5.70 10.36
CA HIS A 182 -13.61 5.51 11.04
C HIS A 182 -12.44 6.09 10.23
N GLN A 183 -12.51 6.04 8.90
CA GLN A 183 -11.53 6.72 8.03
C GLN A 183 -11.51 8.23 8.24
N THR A 184 -12.69 8.86 8.34
CA THR A 184 -12.80 10.30 8.60
C THR A 184 -12.15 10.67 9.93
N ARG A 185 -12.33 9.84 10.96
CA ARG A 185 -11.69 10.04 12.27
C ARG A 185 -10.18 9.92 12.19
N SER A 186 -9.67 8.94 11.45
CA SER A 186 -8.24 8.82 11.19
C SER A 186 -7.66 10.11 10.62
N HIS A 187 -8.31 10.70 9.62
CA HIS A 187 -7.86 11.96 9.02
C HIS A 187 -7.92 13.14 9.99
N LEU A 188 -8.90 13.18 10.91
CA LEU A 188 -8.99 14.22 11.94
C LEU A 188 -7.82 14.14 12.93
N TYR A 189 -7.53 12.95 13.46
CA TYR A 189 -6.39 12.76 14.37
C TYR A 189 -5.06 13.00 13.65
N TYR A 190 -4.92 12.50 12.43
CA TYR A 190 -3.76 12.76 11.57
C TYR A 190 -3.52 14.27 11.39
N SER A 191 -4.58 15.02 11.07
CA SER A 191 -4.52 16.47 10.90
C SER A 191 -4.20 17.20 12.21
N ALA A 192 -4.67 16.70 13.35
CA ALA A 192 -4.34 17.24 14.66
C ALA A 192 -2.85 17.03 14.98
N ALA A 193 -2.31 15.82 14.76
CA ALA A 193 -0.89 15.53 14.93
C ALA A 193 0.00 16.40 14.01
N MET A 194 -0.40 16.60 12.75
CA MET A 194 0.29 17.51 11.83
C MET A 194 0.30 18.97 12.32
N LYS A 195 -0.76 19.44 12.98
CA LYS A 195 -0.75 20.80 13.57
C LYS A 195 0.23 20.90 14.74
N GLU A 196 0.37 19.85 15.54
CA GLU A 196 1.33 19.82 16.64
C GLU A 196 2.78 19.74 16.14
N ILE A 197 3.07 18.92 15.12
CA ILE A 197 4.44 18.84 14.57
C ILE A 197 4.90 20.17 13.99
N MET A 198 3.98 20.93 13.36
CA MET A 198 4.26 22.27 12.82
C MET A 198 4.54 23.34 13.89
N ARG A 199 4.24 23.06 15.17
CA ARG A 199 4.55 23.97 16.28
C ARG A 199 5.94 23.74 16.87
N ILE A 200 6.61 22.65 16.50
CA ILE A 200 7.97 22.37 16.96
C ILE A 200 8.91 23.36 16.27
N GLY A 201 9.53 24.23 17.07
CA GLY A 201 10.53 25.18 16.57
C GLY A 201 11.82 24.48 16.14
N PRO A 202 12.59 25.07 15.20
CA PRO A 202 13.82 24.47 14.67
C PRO A 202 14.86 24.14 15.76
N GLU A 203 14.89 24.91 16.84
CA GLU A 203 15.77 24.71 17.99
C GLU A 203 15.47 23.44 18.80
N ASN A 204 14.23 22.94 18.73
CA ASN A 204 13.77 21.78 19.51
C ASN A 204 13.84 20.47 18.71
N ILE A 205 14.25 20.50 17.43
CA ILE A 205 14.25 19.33 16.55
C ILE A 205 15.08 18.17 17.12
N VAL A 206 16.29 18.45 17.60
CA VAL A 206 17.18 17.41 18.15
C VAL A 206 16.62 16.87 19.47
N TYR A 207 16.11 17.75 20.33
CA TYR A 207 15.52 17.41 21.62
C TYR A 207 14.28 16.52 21.48
N ASP A 208 13.36 16.87 20.57
CA ASP A 208 12.14 16.12 20.30
C ASP A 208 12.29 15.07 19.18
N SER A 209 13.54 14.76 18.77
CA SER A 209 13.83 13.89 17.62
C SER A 209 13.11 12.53 17.68
N THR A 210 13.08 11.88 18.84
CA THR A 210 12.38 10.60 19.03
C THR A 210 10.89 10.68 18.69
N ILE A 211 10.23 11.77 19.09
CA ILE A 211 8.80 12.00 18.83
C ILE A 211 8.60 12.25 17.34
N ILE A 212 9.42 13.13 16.76
CA ILE A 212 9.34 13.49 15.35
C ILE A 212 9.52 12.25 14.47
N VAL A 213 10.57 11.45 14.72
CA VAL A 213 10.84 10.21 14.00
C VAL A 213 9.68 9.22 14.18
N MET A 214 9.16 9.06 15.39
CA MET A 214 8.01 8.18 15.64
C MET A 214 6.76 8.61 14.87
N VAL A 215 6.41 9.89 14.90
CA VAL A 215 5.22 10.45 14.24
C VAL A 215 5.34 10.30 12.73
N LEU A 216 6.47 10.69 12.14
CA LEU A 216 6.73 10.53 10.70
C LEU A 216 6.70 9.05 10.28
N THR A 217 7.19 8.15 11.15
CA THR A 217 7.10 6.72 10.92
C THR A 217 5.64 6.26 10.92
N LEU A 218 4.84 6.62 11.94
CA LEU A 218 3.42 6.26 12.00
C LEU A 218 2.62 6.81 10.81
N PHE A 219 2.92 8.03 10.36
CA PHE A 219 2.32 8.57 9.13
C PHE A 219 2.70 7.76 7.90
N ALA A 220 3.94 7.30 7.79
CA ALA A 220 4.34 6.38 6.72
C ALA A 220 3.52 5.07 6.75
N TYR A 221 3.23 4.50 7.93
CA TYR A 221 2.34 3.34 8.07
C TYR A 221 0.90 3.63 7.61
N ILE A 222 0.34 4.79 7.99
CA ILE A 222 -0.99 5.21 7.55
C ILE A 222 -1.03 5.34 6.03
N GLU A 223 -0.12 6.12 5.45
CA GLU A 223 -0.10 6.40 4.02
C GLU A 223 0.17 5.13 3.19
N ALA A 224 1.03 4.23 3.67
CA ALA A 224 1.25 2.94 3.04
C ALA A 224 0.00 2.06 3.08
N SER A 225 -0.71 2.00 4.22
CA SER A 225 -1.92 1.19 4.35
C SER A 225 -3.01 1.64 3.36
N VAL A 226 -3.20 2.95 3.19
CA VAL A 226 -4.18 3.47 2.22
C VAL A 226 -3.67 3.52 0.79
N GLY A 227 -2.42 3.10 0.51
CA GLY A 227 -1.84 3.17 -0.83
C GLY A 227 -1.65 4.61 -1.34
N ASN A 228 -1.46 5.59 -0.46
CA ASN A 228 -1.19 6.98 -0.83
C ASN A 228 0.32 7.18 -1.03
N PHE A 229 0.81 6.83 -2.22
CA PHE A 229 2.23 6.92 -2.55
C PHE A 229 2.79 8.35 -2.48
N GLN A 230 1.98 9.37 -2.77
CA GLN A 230 2.41 10.77 -2.70
C GLN A 230 2.58 11.24 -1.25
N GLY A 231 1.59 10.96 -0.39
CA GLY A 231 1.69 11.27 1.04
C GLY A 231 2.84 10.50 1.71
N PHE A 232 2.99 9.22 1.37
CA PHE A 232 4.09 8.39 1.84
C PHE A 232 5.45 8.99 1.47
N ARG A 233 5.63 9.38 0.20
CA ARG A 233 6.87 10.00 -0.27
C ARG A 233 7.17 11.30 0.49
N CYS A 234 6.17 12.12 0.79
CA CYS A 234 6.36 13.36 1.55
C CYS A 234 7.00 13.08 2.93
N HIS A 235 6.54 12.07 3.67
CA HIS A 235 7.12 11.73 4.97
C HIS A 235 8.48 11.07 4.87
N VAL A 236 8.70 10.24 3.85
CA VAL A 236 10.02 9.66 3.56
C VAL A 236 11.04 10.74 3.26
N ASP A 237 10.70 11.69 2.38
CA ASP A 237 11.59 12.79 2.01
C ASP A 237 11.87 13.69 3.22
N GLY A 238 10.85 13.97 4.05
CA GLY A 238 11.01 14.72 5.31
C GLY A 238 11.93 14.02 6.32
N LEU A 239 11.77 12.70 6.51
CA LEU A 239 12.62 11.95 7.43
C LEU A 239 14.06 11.80 6.90
N LEU A 240 14.24 11.63 5.59
CA LEU A 240 15.56 11.61 4.97
C LEU A 240 16.27 12.95 5.16
N GLN A 241 15.58 14.07 4.95
CA GLN A 241 16.12 15.40 5.17
C GLN A 241 16.50 15.60 6.65
N LEU A 242 15.64 15.17 7.59
CA LEU A 242 15.93 15.22 9.02
C LEU A 242 17.22 14.47 9.38
N LEU A 243 17.38 13.25 8.88
CA LEU A 243 18.58 12.43 9.15
C LEU A 243 19.83 12.97 8.47
N GLN A 244 19.70 13.63 7.32
CA GLN A 244 20.82 14.29 6.63
C GLN A 244 21.28 15.54 7.38
N SER A 245 20.35 16.32 7.94
CA SER A 245 20.66 17.53 8.70
C SER A 245 21.14 17.24 10.13
N HIS A 246 20.71 16.12 10.72
CA HIS A 246 20.96 15.77 12.12
C HIS A 246 21.37 14.30 12.27
N ALA A 247 22.58 13.97 11.84
CA ALA A 247 23.09 12.59 11.89
C ALA A 247 23.16 12.03 13.33
N GLU A 248 23.30 12.91 14.33
CA GLU A 248 23.31 12.57 15.76
C GLU A 248 22.01 11.92 16.25
N ILE A 249 20.89 12.07 15.53
CA ILE A 249 19.63 11.41 15.84
C ILE A 249 19.81 9.88 15.87
N LEU A 250 20.70 9.34 15.05
CA LEU A 250 20.99 7.90 14.97
C LEU A 250 21.82 7.36 16.14
N ASN A 251 22.36 8.21 17.00
CA ASN A 251 23.12 7.79 18.19
C ASN A 251 22.21 7.15 19.25
N SER A 252 20.90 7.45 19.22
CA SER A 252 19.92 6.87 20.13
C SER A 252 19.48 5.46 19.66
N PRO A 253 19.54 4.43 20.54
CA PRO A 253 19.02 3.10 20.23
C PRO A 253 17.53 3.10 19.89
N ILE A 254 16.74 3.97 20.55
CA ILE A 254 15.29 4.11 20.32
C ILE A 254 15.05 4.65 18.91
N ASN A 255 15.79 5.69 18.51
CA ASN A 255 15.69 6.25 17.16
C ASN A 255 16.12 5.24 16.12
N THR A 256 17.19 4.47 16.38
CA THR A 256 17.62 3.41 15.46
C THR A 256 16.52 2.35 15.29
N ALA A 257 15.84 1.95 16.36
CA ALA A 257 14.69 1.04 16.29
C ALA A 257 13.49 1.62 15.54
N LEU A 258 13.22 2.91 15.68
CA LEU A 258 12.20 3.60 14.89
C LEU A 258 12.59 3.66 13.39
N ILE A 259 13.86 3.93 13.08
CA ILE A 259 14.37 3.89 11.71
C ILE A 259 14.27 2.47 11.12
N MET A 260 14.47 1.41 11.90
CA MET A 260 14.19 0.05 11.45
C MET A 260 12.71 -0.14 11.09
N ALA A 261 11.80 0.29 11.97
CA ALA A 261 10.35 0.23 11.71
C ALA A 261 9.95 1.03 10.45
N TRP A 262 10.57 2.19 10.23
CA TRP A 262 10.39 3.01 9.04
C TRP A 262 10.95 2.37 7.77
N MET A 263 12.15 1.79 7.84
CA MET A 263 12.74 1.09 6.70
C MET A 263 11.90 -0.13 6.30
N GLN A 264 11.36 -0.88 7.26
CA GLN A 264 10.43 -1.98 6.98
C GLN A 264 9.25 -1.49 6.13
N ILE A 265 8.50 -0.47 6.58
CA ILE A 265 7.33 0.00 5.83
C ILE A 265 7.71 0.62 4.48
N ARG A 266 8.93 1.17 4.36
CA ARG A 266 9.47 1.66 3.08
C ARG A 266 9.69 0.54 2.08
N PHE A 267 10.21 -0.62 2.49
CA PHE A 267 10.32 -1.79 1.62
C PHE A 267 8.94 -2.37 1.25
N VAL A 268 8.00 -2.38 2.19
CA VAL A 268 6.61 -2.81 1.91
C VAL A 268 5.96 -1.90 0.87
N ASN A 269 6.05 -0.58 1.04
CA ASN A 269 5.48 0.36 0.07
C ASN A 269 6.17 0.29 -1.29
N TRP A 270 7.50 0.10 -1.30
CA TRP A 270 8.26 -0.15 -2.53
C TRP A 270 7.76 -1.41 -3.26
N TRP A 271 7.55 -2.50 -2.51
CA TRP A 271 7.03 -3.76 -3.05
C TRP A 271 5.63 -3.62 -3.65
N SER A 272 4.74 -2.93 -2.94
CA SER A 272 3.38 -2.64 -3.43
C SER A 272 3.38 -1.83 -4.72
N ARG A 273 4.39 -0.99 -4.96
CA ARG A 273 4.56 -0.26 -6.23
C ARG A 273 5.24 -1.10 -7.31
N ALA A 274 5.99 -2.12 -6.92
CA ALA A 274 6.73 -2.98 -7.84
C ALA A 274 5.85 -3.95 -8.61
N TYR A 275 4.63 -4.25 -8.14
CA TYR A 275 3.66 -5.08 -8.84
C TYR A 275 2.47 -4.24 -9.30
N PHE A 276 1.83 -4.66 -10.40
CA PHE A 276 0.68 -3.96 -10.98
C PHE A 276 0.98 -2.49 -11.33
N SER A 277 2.23 -2.20 -11.72
CA SER A 277 2.61 -0.91 -12.25
C SER A 277 2.85 -1.01 -13.76
N SER A 278 2.98 0.14 -14.43
CA SER A 278 3.35 0.12 -15.84
C SER A 278 4.80 -0.36 -16.01
N TRP A 279 5.12 -0.84 -17.21
CA TRP A 279 6.49 -1.20 -17.56
C TRP A 279 7.51 -0.08 -17.29
N ASP A 280 7.10 1.16 -17.54
CA ASP A 280 7.89 2.36 -17.32
C ASP A 280 8.25 2.58 -15.85
N VAL A 281 7.31 2.28 -14.94
CA VAL A 281 7.55 2.32 -13.50
C VAL A 281 8.52 1.22 -13.11
N HIS A 282 8.31 -0.02 -13.55
CA HIS A 282 9.20 -1.15 -13.29
C HIS A 282 10.67 -0.83 -13.62
N ARG A 283 10.93 -0.21 -14.77
CA ARG A 283 12.29 0.18 -15.19
C ARG A 283 12.91 1.28 -14.32
N ARG A 284 12.09 2.15 -13.75
CA ARG A 284 12.51 3.30 -12.95
C ARG A 284 12.41 3.05 -11.44
N LEU A 285 12.06 1.84 -11.02
CA LEU A 285 12.03 1.50 -9.60
C LEU A 285 13.42 1.77 -8.99
N PRO A 286 13.52 2.66 -7.98
CA PRO A 286 14.80 3.00 -7.40
C PRO A 286 15.29 1.87 -6.49
N SER A 287 16.61 1.74 -6.34
CA SER A 287 17.16 0.99 -5.22
C SER A 287 16.87 1.73 -3.90
N VAL A 288 16.68 0.99 -2.81
CA VAL A 288 16.39 1.55 -1.49
C VAL A 288 17.57 1.19 -0.56
N PRO A 289 18.55 2.10 -0.39
CA PRO A 289 19.73 1.81 0.41
C PRO A 289 19.39 1.74 1.89
N LEU A 290 19.98 0.77 2.58
CA LEU A 290 19.98 0.71 4.04
C LEU A 290 20.94 1.76 4.62
N PRO A 291 20.52 2.51 5.67
CA PRO A 291 21.43 3.31 6.47
C PRO A 291 22.60 2.46 7.00
N ARG A 292 23.81 3.03 7.07
CA ARG A 292 25.02 2.31 7.49
C ARG A 292 24.86 1.64 8.86
N CYS A 293 24.22 2.34 9.81
CA CYS A 293 23.95 1.82 11.16
C CYS A 293 23.04 0.57 11.21
N LEU A 294 22.36 0.23 10.10
CA LEU A 294 21.50 -0.94 10.00
C LEU A 294 22.09 -2.08 9.16
N LYS A 295 23.17 -1.84 8.41
CA LYS A 295 23.70 -2.83 7.46
C LYS A 295 24.32 -4.05 8.14
N GLU A 296 24.99 -3.84 9.27
CA GLU A 296 25.75 -4.87 10.00
C GLU A 296 25.08 -5.22 11.34
N ARG A 297 23.81 -4.85 11.49
CA ARG A 297 23.09 -5.00 12.77
C ARG A 297 22.24 -6.26 12.74
N HIS A 298 22.71 -7.31 13.38
CA HIS A 298 22.02 -8.60 13.49
C HIS A 298 21.59 -8.94 14.93
N ASP A 299 21.38 -7.93 15.78
CA ASP A 299 21.10 -8.11 17.20
C ASP A 299 19.65 -8.55 17.49
N SER A 300 18.72 -8.31 16.56
CA SER A 300 17.29 -8.59 16.77
C SER A 300 16.63 -9.19 15.54
N LEU A 301 15.49 -9.85 15.74
CA LEU A 301 14.67 -10.40 14.65
C LEU A 301 14.25 -9.27 13.67
N GLN A 302 13.98 -8.08 14.20
CA GLN A 302 13.53 -6.93 13.41
C GLN A 302 14.67 -6.31 12.60
N SER A 303 15.89 -6.27 13.12
CA SER A 303 17.05 -5.83 12.35
C SER A 303 17.32 -6.79 11.19
N ARG A 304 17.30 -8.10 11.46
CA ARG A 304 17.40 -9.16 10.45
C ARG A 304 16.27 -9.08 9.41
N ARG A 305 15.03 -8.77 9.81
CA ARG A 305 13.89 -8.54 8.90
C ARG A 305 14.18 -7.42 7.89
N VAL A 306 14.67 -6.28 8.36
CA VAL A 306 14.96 -5.12 7.50
C VAL A 306 16.10 -5.43 6.52
N ILE A 307 17.10 -6.20 6.94
CA ILE A 307 18.19 -6.66 6.07
C ILE A 307 17.68 -7.58 4.96
N VAL A 308 16.93 -8.63 5.31
CA VAL A 308 16.40 -9.57 4.29
C VAL A 308 15.42 -8.90 3.34
N LEU A 309 14.59 -7.96 3.82
CA LEU A 309 13.72 -7.15 2.95
C LEU A 309 14.51 -6.29 1.97
N SER A 310 15.64 -5.70 2.40
CA SER A 310 16.51 -4.93 1.53
C SER A 310 17.11 -5.79 0.41
N ILE A 311 17.53 -7.00 0.74
CA ILE A 311 18.10 -7.97 -0.20
C ILE A 311 17.00 -8.43 -1.16
N LEU A 312 15.83 -8.82 -0.64
CA LEU A 312 14.69 -9.25 -1.45
C LEU A 312 14.26 -8.19 -2.46
N CYS A 313 14.07 -6.94 -2.02
CA CYS A 313 13.64 -5.86 -2.90
C CYS A 313 14.67 -5.56 -3.99
N GLU A 314 15.96 -5.55 -3.64
CA GLU A 314 17.03 -5.30 -4.60
C GLU A 314 17.21 -6.46 -5.59
N SER A 315 17.21 -7.71 -5.11
CA SER A 315 17.22 -8.91 -5.96
C SER A 315 16.03 -8.91 -6.92
N HIS A 316 14.83 -8.58 -6.42
CA HIS A 316 13.64 -8.45 -7.25
C HIS A 316 13.79 -7.34 -8.30
N ARG A 317 14.29 -6.17 -7.93
CA ARG A 317 14.49 -5.03 -8.84
C ARG A 317 15.43 -5.39 -9.99
N LEU A 318 16.55 -6.02 -9.67
CA LEU A 318 17.56 -6.46 -10.64
C LEU A 318 16.97 -7.54 -11.58
N ASN A 319 16.42 -8.60 -11.00
CA ASN A 319 15.89 -9.75 -11.72
C ASN A 319 14.69 -9.38 -12.62
N SER A 320 13.65 -8.77 -12.04
CA SER A 320 12.43 -8.38 -12.77
C SER A 320 12.71 -7.29 -13.81
N GLY A 321 13.56 -6.31 -13.48
CA GLY A 321 13.96 -5.26 -14.41
C GLY A 321 14.67 -5.83 -15.64
N HIS A 322 15.56 -6.80 -15.43
CA HIS A 322 16.27 -7.46 -16.51
C HIS A 322 15.34 -8.30 -17.40
N ILE A 323 14.52 -9.16 -16.80
CA ILE A 323 13.57 -10.03 -17.52
C ILE A 323 12.63 -9.20 -18.40
N LEU A 324 11.99 -8.17 -17.84
CA LEU A 324 11.07 -7.31 -18.60
C LEU A 324 11.81 -6.53 -19.71
N GLY A 325 13.07 -6.18 -19.50
CA GLY A 325 13.93 -5.57 -20.52
C GLY A 325 14.24 -6.50 -21.69
N CYS A 326 14.46 -7.79 -21.44
CA CYS A 326 14.69 -8.80 -22.48
C CYS A 326 13.41 -9.09 -23.27
N LEU A 327 12.28 -9.27 -22.59
CA LEU A 327 11.01 -9.65 -23.22
C LEU A 327 10.48 -8.59 -24.18
N ARG A 328 10.60 -7.31 -23.84
CA ARG A 328 10.17 -6.22 -24.73
C ARG A 328 11.00 -6.14 -26.02
N ARG A 329 12.32 -6.31 -25.90
CA ARG A 329 13.24 -6.28 -27.05
C ARG A 329 12.96 -7.42 -28.02
N GLY A 330 12.77 -8.64 -27.50
CA GLY A 330 12.50 -9.80 -28.34
C GLY A 330 11.08 -9.85 -28.94
N ALA A 331 10.11 -9.12 -28.38
CA ALA A 331 8.75 -9.03 -28.94
C ALA A 331 8.67 -8.11 -30.19
N GLY A 332 9.80 -7.64 -30.73
CA GLY A 332 9.85 -6.84 -31.95
C GLY A 332 9.46 -5.37 -31.79
N VAL A 333 9.44 -4.86 -30.55
CA VAL A 333 9.13 -3.45 -30.27
C VAL A 333 10.31 -2.52 -30.58
N ASP A 334 11.54 -3.05 -30.58
CA ASP A 334 12.77 -2.37 -31.00
C ASP A 334 13.54 -3.30 -31.97
N ALA A 335 13.73 -2.90 -33.23
CA ALA A 335 14.47 -3.71 -34.23
C ALA A 335 15.96 -3.82 -33.86
N GLN A 336 16.48 -5.05 -33.73
CA GLN A 336 17.84 -5.29 -33.21
C GLN A 336 18.95 -5.08 -34.26
N THR A 337 20.02 -4.37 -33.88
CA THR A 337 21.29 -4.25 -34.62
C THR A 337 22.43 -5.01 -33.91
N HIS A 338 23.51 -5.37 -34.61
CA HIS A 338 24.65 -6.11 -34.04
C HIS A 338 25.31 -5.43 -32.84
N VAL A 339 25.26 -4.09 -32.75
CA VAL A 339 25.77 -3.30 -31.62
C VAL A 339 24.94 -3.54 -30.35
N GLN A 340 23.62 -3.71 -30.50
CA GLN A 340 22.71 -3.91 -29.37
C GLN A 340 22.85 -5.30 -28.73
N HIS A 341 23.35 -6.32 -29.45
CA HIS A 341 23.63 -7.64 -28.88
C HIS A 341 24.85 -7.63 -27.93
N LEU A 342 25.90 -6.86 -28.25
CA LEU A 342 27.08 -6.71 -27.39
C LEU A 342 26.76 -5.93 -26.12
N GLU A 343 25.99 -4.84 -26.25
CA GLU A 343 25.48 -4.08 -25.10
C GLU A 343 24.57 -4.93 -24.21
N GLN A 344 23.76 -5.81 -24.80
CA GLN A 344 22.91 -6.74 -24.07
C GLN A 344 23.72 -7.77 -23.25
N GLY A 345 24.82 -8.31 -23.79
CA GLY A 345 25.71 -9.20 -23.04
C GLY A 345 26.26 -8.54 -21.78
N ALA A 346 26.78 -7.32 -21.91
CA ALA A 346 27.34 -6.55 -20.80
C ALA A 346 26.27 -6.16 -19.75
N GLU A 347 25.04 -5.83 -20.16
CA GLU A 347 23.94 -5.54 -19.24
C GLU A 347 23.57 -6.75 -18.36
N VAL A 348 23.57 -7.95 -18.94
CA VAL A 348 23.22 -9.18 -18.20
C VAL A 348 24.34 -9.57 -17.25
N GLU A 349 25.60 -9.51 -17.68
CA GLU A 349 26.74 -9.78 -16.81
C GLU A 349 26.78 -8.85 -15.61
N LYS A 350 26.48 -7.56 -15.82
CA LYS A 350 26.32 -6.59 -14.73
C LYS A 350 25.18 -6.97 -13.79
N CYS A 351 24.04 -7.39 -14.33
CA CYS A 351 22.90 -7.84 -13.52
C CYS A 351 23.27 -9.07 -12.67
N LEU A 352 23.92 -10.07 -13.26
CA LEU A 352 24.37 -11.30 -12.59
C LEU A 352 25.40 -10.98 -11.50
N TYR A 353 26.33 -10.06 -11.77
CA TYR A 353 27.30 -9.60 -10.76
C TYR A 353 26.61 -8.98 -9.54
N LEU A 354 25.65 -8.08 -9.76
CA LEU A 354 24.91 -7.44 -8.67
C LEU A 354 24.01 -8.43 -7.91
N LEU A 355 23.44 -9.43 -8.59
CA LEU A 355 22.68 -10.50 -7.95
C LEU A 355 23.57 -11.38 -7.05
N ARG A 356 24.80 -11.70 -7.48
CA ARG A 356 25.77 -12.41 -6.63
C ARG A 356 26.19 -11.61 -5.40
N GLU A 357 26.26 -10.29 -5.51
CA GLU A 357 26.47 -9.42 -4.33
C GLU A 357 25.30 -9.58 -3.35
N GLN A 358 24.06 -9.61 -3.84
CA GLN A 358 22.88 -9.85 -3.00
C GLN A 358 22.85 -11.28 -2.43
N GLU A 359 23.34 -12.28 -3.17
CA GLU A 359 23.47 -13.67 -2.75
C GLU A 359 24.41 -13.78 -1.55
N SER A 360 25.61 -13.18 -1.65
CA SER A 360 26.59 -13.15 -0.58
C SER A 360 26.07 -12.45 0.68
N ARG A 361 25.34 -11.33 0.52
CA ARG A 361 24.67 -10.66 1.66
C ARG A 361 23.60 -11.54 2.31
N LEU A 362 22.94 -12.40 1.53
CA LEU A 362 21.90 -13.30 2.02
C LEU A 362 22.50 -14.53 2.73
N ASP A 363 23.64 -15.03 2.26
CA ASP A 363 24.43 -16.05 2.95
C ASP A 363 24.89 -15.54 4.32
N ASP A 364 25.47 -14.34 4.37
CA ASP A 364 25.87 -13.69 5.62
C ASP A 364 24.68 -13.52 6.58
N TRP A 365 23.53 -13.07 6.08
CA TRP A 365 22.31 -12.98 6.87
C TRP A 365 21.91 -14.33 7.50
N LEU A 366 22.03 -15.43 6.77
CA LEU A 366 21.67 -16.77 7.24
C LEU A 366 22.56 -17.22 8.41
N THR A 367 23.84 -16.86 8.40
CA THR A 367 24.79 -17.18 9.49
C THR A 367 24.44 -16.51 10.83
N HIS A 368 23.64 -15.44 10.80
CA HIS A 368 23.26 -14.65 11.97
C HIS A 368 21.87 -15.00 12.53
N LEU A 369 21.22 -16.05 12.02
CA LEU A 369 19.94 -16.49 12.55
C LEU A 369 20.08 -17.10 13.95
N SER A 370 19.22 -16.65 14.87
CA SER A 370 19.11 -17.30 16.18
C SER A 370 18.40 -18.65 16.06
N PRO A 371 18.62 -19.62 16.99
CA PRO A 371 17.98 -20.94 16.96
C PRO A 371 16.44 -20.90 16.85
N SER A 372 15.80 -19.87 17.42
CA SER A 372 14.33 -19.68 17.38
C SER A 372 13.79 -19.25 16.00
N GLU A 373 14.66 -18.82 15.09
CA GLU A 373 14.30 -18.43 13.73
C GLU A 373 14.49 -19.54 12.70
N TRP A 374 15.15 -20.63 13.08
CA TRP A 374 15.29 -21.80 12.22
C TRP A 374 13.98 -22.60 12.15
N PRO A 375 13.76 -23.34 11.05
CA PRO A 375 12.74 -24.38 10.98
C PRO A 375 12.79 -25.32 12.19
N LEU A 376 11.65 -25.72 12.73
CA LEU A 376 11.57 -26.66 13.87
C LEU A 376 11.99 -28.10 13.50
N SER A 377 12.12 -28.41 12.20
CA SER A 377 12.69 -29.66 11.71
C SER A 377 14.18 -29.76 12.02
N ASP A 378 14.68 -30.99 12.25
CA ASP A 378 16.05 -31.27 12.70
C ASP A 378 17.12 -30.40 11.98
N HIS A 379 17.81 -29.57 12.76
CA HIS A 379 18.76 -28.53 12.32
C HIS A 379 19.89 -29.09 11.43
N THR A 380 20.18 -30.39 11.58
CA THR A 380 21.17 -31.16 10.80
C THR A 380 20.76 -31.37 9.34
N TYR A 381 19.46 -31.35 9.05
CA TYR A 381 18.90 -31.53 7.70
C TYR A 381 19.21 -30.33 6.78
N TRP A 382 19.15 -29.11 7.31
CA TRP A 382 19.38 -27.89 6.55
C TRP A 382 20.86 -27.57 6.33
N MET A 383 21.75 -28.15 7.13
CA MET A 383 23.21 -27.97 7.04
C MET A 383 23.92 -29.11 6.28
N SER A 384 23.29 -30.28 6.18
CA SER A 384 23.85 -31.41 5.43
C SER A 384 23.24 -31.42 4.02
N ASN A 385 24.05 -31.12 3.00
CA ASN A 385 23.70 -31.21 1.57
C ASN A 385 23.38 -32.65 1.08
N SER A 386 22.93 -33.54 1.96
CA SER A 386 22.97 -34.98 1.78
C SER A 386 21.76 -35.67 2.43
N LYS A 387 20.55 -35.36 1.94
CA LYS A 387 19.41 -36.29 1.80
C LYS A 387 18.19 -35.49 1.30
N LYS A 388 17.68 -35.85 0.11
CA LYS A 388 16.36 -35.35 -0.34
C LYS A 388 15.32 -35.71 0.73
N PRO A 389 14.38 -34.81 1.07
CA PRO A 389 13.35 -35.15 2.05
C PRO A 389 12.49 -36.24 1.44
N GLU A 390 12.07 -37.22 2.24
CA GLU A 390 11.25 -38.36 1.77
C GLU A 390 9.88 -37.91 1.25
N ASP A 391 9.42 -36.70 1.61
CA ASP A 391 8.24 -36.05 1.08
C ASP A 391 8.47 -34.55 0.81
N ASP A 392 8.54 -34.22 -0.49
CA ASP A 392 8.72 -32.87 -1.02
C ASP A 392 7.55 -31.91 -0.71
N ASN A 393 6.42 -32.43 -0.17
CA ASN A 393 5.23 -31.63 0.15
C ASN A 393 5.02 -31.36 1.65
N THR A 394 5.89 -31.89 2.53
CA THR A 394 5.69 -31.74 3.98
C THR A 394 5.83 -30.27 4.43
N PRO A 395 4.83 -29.71 5.14
CA PRO A 395 4.89 -28.35 5.69
C PRO A 395 6.07 -28.13 6.64
N ILE A 396 6.64 -26.92 6.63
CA ILE A 396 7.72 -26.52 7.54
C ILE A 396 7.17 -25.56 8.59
N TYR A 397 7.37 -25.91 9.86
CA TYR A 397 6.92 -25.13 11.00
C TYR A 397 8.06 -24.32 11.61
N PHE A 398 7.72 -23.16 12.16
CA PHE A 398 8.64 -22.26 12.86
C PHE A 398 8.08 -21.94 14.25
N GLN A 399 8.95 -21.55 15.18
CA GLN A 399 8.53 -21.16 16.52
C GLN A 399 7.61 -19.94 16.54
N SER A 400 7.75 -19.04 15.55
CA SER A 400 6.92 -17.83 15.45
C SER A 400 6.54 -17.52 14.00
N HIS A 401 5.43 -16.81 13.85
CA HIS A 401 4.98 -16.25 12.57
C HIS A 401 6.05 -15.34 11.94
N ASP A 402 6.71 -14.54 12.77
CA ASP A 402 7.73 -13.59 12.32
C ASP A 402 8.98 -14.28 11.77
N ALA A 403 9.39 -15.40 12.37
CA ALA A 403 10.47 -16.25 11.88
C ALA A 403 10.10 -16.89 10.54
N ALA A 404 8.91 -17.49 10.43
CA ALA A 404 8.43 -18.08 9.17
C ALA A 404 8.39 -17.05 8.04
N LEU A 405 7.91 -15.83 8.32
CA LEU A 405 7.82 -14.77 7.33
C LEU A 405 9.21 -14.25 6.91
N ASN A 406 10.13 -14.07 7.86
CA ASN A 406 11.52 -13.69 7.55
C ASN A 406 12.21 -14.75 6.67
N PHE A 407 12.01 -16.03 7.00
CA PHE A 407 12.56 -17.12 6.21
C PHE A 407 11.92 -17.23 4.83
N ALA A 408 10.62 -16.91 4.70
CA ALA A 408 9.96 -16.80 3.40
C ALA A 408 10.53 -15.66 2.53
N TYR A 409 10.90 -14.53 3.13
CA TYR A 409 11.63 -13.47 2.41
C TYR A 409 12.99 -13.95 1.91
N TYR A 410 13.73 -14.70 2.75
CA TYR A 410 14.97 -15.34 2.35
C TYR A 410 14.75 -16.29 1.16
N THR A 411 13.75 -17.16 1.24
CA THR A 411 13.44 -18.12 0.18
C THR A 411 13.06 -17.42 -1.13
N LEU A 412 12.22 -16.40 -1.10
CA LEU A 412 11.87 -15.65 -2.31
C LEU A 412 13.06 -14.85 -2.86
N ALA A 413 13.93 -14.33 -1.99
CA ALA A 413 15.15 -13.66 -2.43
C ALA A 413 16.06 -14.63 -3.21
N ARG A 414 16.15 -15.90 -2.78
CA ARG A 414 16.84 -16.95 -3.56
C ARG A 414 16.21 -17.20 -4.91
N VAL A 415 14.87 -17.31 -4.99
CA VAL A 415 14.16 -17.42 -6.28
C VAL A 415 14.54 -16.27 -7.23
N MET A 416 14.68 -15.04 -6.71
CA MET A 416 15.06 -13.86 -7.51
C MET A 416 16.55 -13.82 -7.86
N GLN A 417 17.40 -14.55 -7.14
CA GLN A 417 18.85 -14.62 -7.36
C GLN A 417 19.25 -15.75 -8.31
N CYS A 418 18.36 -16.69 -8.61
CA CYS A 418 18.63 -17.75 -9.58
C CYS A 418 19.01 -17.17 -10.96
N HIS A 419 20.01 -17.78 -11.57
CA HIS A 419 20.61 -17.30 -12.83
C HIS A 419 20.08 -18.01 -14.08
N GLY A 420 19.38 -19.15 -13.90
CA GLY A 420 18.95 -20.04 -14.99
C GLY A 420 18.07 -19.33 -16.01
N LEU A 421 16.96 -18.73 -15.55
CA LEU A 421 16.06 -17.98 -16.42
C LEU A 421 16.75 -16.80 -17.13
N LEU A 422 17.62 -16.06 -16.44
CA LEU A 422 18.28 -14.88 -17.00
C LEU A 422 19.20 -15.27 -18.18
N ARG A 423 20.00 -16.32 -18.01
CA ARG A 423 20.86 -16.86 -19.08
C ARG A 423 20.04 -17.42 -20.24
N SER A 424 18.92 -18.10 -19.93
CA SER A 424 18.01 -18.64 -20.94
C SER A 424 17.36 -17.57 -21.82
N LEU A 425 17.18 -16.34 -21.32
CA LEU A 425 16.65 -15.23 -22.11
C LEU A 425 17.71 -14.55 -22.99
N GLN A 426 19.00 -14.72 -22.71
CA GLN A 426 20.08 -14.25 -23.59
C GLN A 426 20.30 -15.18 -24.78
N ASN A 427 20.32 -16.49 -24.53
CA ASN A 427 20.69 -17.50 -25.52
C ASN A 427 19.43 -18.05 -26.21
N CYS A 428 18.88 -17.32 -27.17
CA CYS A 428 17.74 -17.77 -27.98
C CYS A 428 18.08 -18.93 -28.95
N SER A 429 19.34 -19.39 -29.00
CA SER A 429 19.87 -20.18 -30.12
C SER A 429 20.26 -21.63 -29.80
N HIS A 430 20.22 -22.08 -28.53
CA HIS A 430 20.57 -23.46 -28.17
C HIS A 430 19.37 -24.26 -27.63
N PRO A 431 18.88 -25.28 -28.38
CA PRO A 431 17.69 -26.06 -28.00
C PRO A 431 17.84 -27.03 -26.81
N GLN A 432 18.96 -27.02 -26.07
CA GLN A 432 19.32 -28.12 -25.17
C GLN A 432 19.71 -27.70 -23.74
N ASP A 433 18.97 -26.77 -23.12
CA ASP A 433 19.05 -26.64 -21.65
C ASP A 433 17.69 -26.87 -20.99
N PRO A 434 17.30 -28.15 -20.78
CA PRO A 434 16.09 -28.52 -20.06
C PRO A 434 16.15 -28.22 -18.55
N TYR A 435 17.30 -27.78 -18.01
CA TYR A 435 17.56 -27.67 -16.56
C TYR A 435 17.42 -26.25 -16.00
N GLY A 436 17.12 -25.25 -16.82
CA GLY A 436 17.18 -23.83 -16.43
C GLY A 436 16.17 -23.33 -15.38
N TYR A 437 15.28 -24.17 -14.86
CA TYR A 437 14.25 -23.80 -13.86
C TYR A 437 14.25 -24.67 -12.60
N GLU A 438 15.07 -25.72 -12.53
CA GLU A 438 15.03 -26.67 -11.39
C GLU A 438 15.39 -26.00 -10.07
N GLU A 439 16.32 -25.03 -10.12
CA GLU A 439 16.75 -24.27 -8.96
C GLU A 439 15.62 -23.36 -8.45
N GLU A 440 15.04 -22.54 -9.33
CA GLU A 440 13.90 -21.67 -9.02
C GLU A 440 12.75 -22.47 -8.43
N GLU A 441 12.40 -23.60 -9.04
CA GLU A 441 11.28 -24.45 -8.61
C GLU A 441 11.55 -25.15 -7.27
N SER A 442 12.81 -25.46 -6.96
CA SER A 442 13.20 -25.98 -5.65
C SER A 442 12.97 -24.95 -4.54
N TRP A 443 13.33 -23.70 -4.78
CA TRP A 443 13.06 -22.60 -3.86
C TRP A 443 11.56 -22.27 -3.76
N VAL A 444 10.82 -22.31 -4.87
CA VAL A 444 9.36 -22.12 -4.88
C VAL A 444 8.65 -23.21 -4.06
N ARG A 445 9.09 -24.46 -4.18
CA ARG A 445 8.59 -25.57 -3.36
C ARG A 445 8.88 -25.36 -1.89
N LEU A 446 10.09 -24.89 -1.54
CA LEU A 446 10.42 -24.51 -0.18
C LEU A 446 9.47 -23.41 0.34
N LEU A 447 9.23 -22.37 -0.45
CA LEU A 447 8.31 -21.29 -0.07
C LEU A 447 6.91 -21.83 0.23
N LEU A 448 6.39 -22.74 -0.62
CA LEU A 448 5.10 -23.39 -0.39
C LEU A 448 5.06 -24.22 0.89
N ARG A 449 6.13 -24.95 1.20
CA ARG A 449 6.23 -25.71 2.46
C ARG A 449 6.18 -24.80 3.68
N ILE A 450 6.83 -23.63 3.61
CA ILE A 450 6.75 -22.60 4.67
C ILE A 450 5.34 -22.04 4.78
N THR A 451 4.70 -21.66 3.67
CA THR A 451 3.33 -21.11 3.70
C THR A 451 2.28 -22.13 4.14
N ASN A 452 2.50 -23.42 3.87
CA ASN A 452 1.61 -24.49 4.33
C ASN A 452 1.78 -24.78 5.83
N GLY A 453 2.93 -24.44 6.43
CA GLY A 453 3.18 -24.59 7.86
C GLY A 453 2.74 -23.39 8.69
N THR A 454 2.29 -22.29 8.06
CA THR A 454 1.85 -21.08 8.75
C THR A 454 0.34 -21.08 8.99
N ASN A 455 -0.11 -20.40 10.05
CA ASN A 455 -1.52 -20.19 10.31
C ASN A 455 -2.03 -18.99 9.48
N ILE A 456 -3.03 -19.23 8.63
CA ILE A 456 -3.57 -18.22 7.70
C ILE A 456 -4.24 -17.07 8.48
N GLN A 457 -4.97 -17.35 9.56
CA GLN A 457 -5.62 -16.31 10.38
C GLN A 457 -4.60 -15.40 11.07
N THR A 458 -3.49 -15.97 11.58
CA THR A 458 -2.37 -15.19 12.10
C THR A 458 -1.75 -14.31 11.02
N SER A 459 -1.64 -14.82 9.79
CA SER A 459 -1.13 -14.06 8.64
C SER A 459 -2.02 -12.84 8.35
N LEU A 460 -3.34 -13.01 8.33
CA LEU A 460 -4.29 -11.90 8.16
C LEU A 460 -4.18 -10.84 9.26
N ALA A 461 -3.94 -11.25 10.50
CA ALA A 461 -3.82 -10.33 11.63
C ALA A 461 -2.45 -9.62 11.69
N ARG A 462 -1.36 -10.31 11.33
CA ARG A 462 0.01 -9.81 11.53
C ARG A 462 0.67 -9.21 10.28
N ASN A 463 0.18 -9.52 9.08
CA ASN A 463 0.82 -9.06 7.84
C ASN A 463 0.30 -7.70 7.34
N ASN A 464 -0.42 -6.93 8.16
CA ASN A 464 -0.98 -5.64 7.73
C ASN A 464 0.09 -4.64 7.25
N TYR A 465 1.30 -4.72 7.79
CA TYR A 465 2.42 -3.81 7.51
C TYR A 465 3.70 -4.54 7.08
N THR A 466 3.54 -5.67 6.41
CA THR A 466 4.61 -6.51 5.89
C THR A 466 4.32 -6.87 4.43
N ILE A 467 5.30 -7.47 3.74
CA ILE A 467 5.02 -8.09 2.44
C ILE A 467 4.36 -9.43 2.74
N GLY A 468 3.07 -9.52 2.46
CA GLY A 468 2.26 -10.70 2.78
C GLY A 468 2.60 -11.94 1.95
N PHE A 469 2.24 -13.12 2.46
CA PHE A 469 2.51 -14.40 1.79
C PHE A 469 1.85 -14.48 0.41
N GLN A 470 0.69 -13.86 0.20
CA GLN A 470 0.07 -13.84 -1.13
C GLN A 470 0.95 -13.12 -2.15
N GLY A 471 1.61 -12.03 -1.73
CA GLY A 471 2.50 -11.25 -2.57
C GLY A 471 3.79 -12.01 -2.88
N LEU A 472 4.32 -12.75 -1.90
CA LEU A 472 5.48 -13.61 -2.08
C LEU A 472 5.19 -14.76 -3.06
N LEU A 473 4.01 -15.39 -2.93
CA LEU A 473 3.61 -16.49 -3.81
C LEU A 473 3.31 -16.01 -5.24
N LEU A 474 2.71 -14.83 -5.42
CA LEU A 474 2.55 -14.23 -6.76
C LEU A 474 3.92 -13.97 -7.41
N ALA A 475 4.88 -13.43 -6.66
CA ALA A 475 6.24 -13.20 -7.15
C ALA A 475 6.95 -14.51 -7.54
N ALA A 476 6.83 -15.54 -6.70
CA ALA A 476 7.36 -16.87 -6.96
C ALA A 476 6.72 -17.51 -8.20
N LEU A 477 5.40 -17.32 -8.38
CA LEU A 477 4.68 -17.83 -9.55
C LEU A 477 5.26 -17.29 -10.85
N LEU A 478 5.72 -16.04 -10.90
CA LEU A 478 6.33 -15.46 -12.11
C LEU A 478 7.74 -16.01 -12.43
N ARG A 479 8.28 -16.89 -11.57
CA ARG A 479 9.58 -17.56 -11.74
C ARG A 479 9.47 -19.08 -11.83
N CYS A 480 8.28 -19.62 -11.62
CA CYS A 480 8.00 -21.05 -11.61
C CYS A 480 7.31 -21.49 -12.91
N GLN A 481 7.76 -22.55 -13.59
CA GLN A 481 7.07 -23.06 -14.79
C GLN A 481 6.30 -24.35 -14.58
N SER A 482 6.54 -25.04 -13.46
CA SER A 482 5.79 -26.21 -13.02
C SER A 482 4.29 -25.90 -12.87
N PRO A 483 3.41 -26.57 -13.63
CA PRO A 483 1.97 -26.45 -13.47
C PRO A 483 1.48 -26.92 -12.09
N ALA A 484 2.14 -27.93 -11.51
CA ALA A 484 1.79 -28.46 -10.19
C ALA A 484 2.05 -27.44 -9.07
N LEU A 485 3.23 -26.80 -9.07
CA LEU A 485 3.55 -25.73 -8.12
C LEU A 485 2.65 -24.50 -8.35
N GLY A 486 2.35 -24.15 -9.60
CA GLY A 486 1.40 -23.09 -9.92
C GLY A 486 -0.02 -23.35 -9.38
N ALA A 487 -0.49 -24.59 -9.47
CA ALA A 487 -1.77 -25.01 -8.90
C ALA A 487 -1.76 -24.98 -7.37
N ALA A 488 -0.66 -25.39 -6.73
CA ALA A 488 -0.50 -25.32 -5.27
C ALA A 488 -0.53 -23.87 -4.76
N ILE A 489 0.18 -22.95 -5.44
CA ILE A 489 0.14 -21.50 -5.16
C ILE A 489 -1.31 -20.98 -5.25
N GLN A 490 -2.01 -21.31 -6.34
CA GLN A 490 -3.40 -20.89 -6.51
C GLN A 490 -4.31 -21.45 -5.42
N SER A 491 -4.14 -22.72 -5.04
CA SER A 491 -4.92 -23.34 -3.98
C SER A 491 -4.72 -22.65 -2.65
N TRP A 492 -3.49 -22.29 -2.29
CA TRP A 492 -3.21 -21.59 -1.04
C TRP A 492 -3.87 -20.21 -1.01
N VAL A 493 -3.76 -19.43 -2.10
CA VAL A 493 -4.38 -18.10 -2.19
C VAL A 493 -5.91 -18.20 -2.29
N GLN A 494 -6.45 -19.28 -2.85
CA GLN A 494 -7.88 -19.58 -2.81
C GLN A 494 -8.34 -19.84 -1.37
N SER A 495 -7.65 -20.69 -0.61
CA SER A 495 -7.96 -20.94 0.81
C SER A 495 -7.91 -19.65 1.65
N LEU A 496 -6.97 -18.74 1.36
CA LEU A 496 -6.92 -17.41 1.96
C LEU A 496 -8.18 -16.59 1.60
N ALA A 497 -8.58 -16.59 0.32
CA ALA A 497 -9.76 -15.86 -0.16
C ALA A 497 -11.08 -16.43 0.38
N ASP A 498 -11.15 -17.74 0.63
CA ASP A 498 -12.34 -18.42 1.16
C ASP A 498 -12.64 -18.01 2.62
N LEU A 499 -11.65 -17.50 3.36
CA LEU A 499 -11.85 -16.84 4.65
C LEU A 499 -12.49 -15.44 4.52
N GLN A 500 -12.75 -14.99 3.29
CA GLN A 500 -13.30 -13.69 2.93
C GLN A 500 -12.54 -12.47 3.54
N PRO A 501 -11.20 -12.44 3.55
CA PRO A 501 -10.47 -11.24 3.94
C PRO A 501 -10.62 -10.16 2.88
N THR A 502 -10.54 -8.90 3.30
CA THR A 502 -10.41 -7.78 2.36
C THR A 502 -9.02 -7.77 1.72
N GLU A 503 -7.99 -7.91 2.55
CA GLU A 503 -6.59 -7.76 2.16
C GLU A 503 -5.66 -8.65 3.01
N GLU A 504 -4.48 -8.93 2.46
CA GLU A 504 -3.32 -9.49 3.18
C GLU A 504 -2.07 -8.77 2.68
N GLY A 505 -1.14 -8.36 3.55
CA GLY A 505 -0.01 -7.53 3.08
C GLY A 505 -0.41 -6.15 2.54
N SER A 506 -1.53 -5.57 3.03
CA SER A 506 -2.13 -4.33 2.48
C SER A 506 -2.50 -4.41 0.99
N PHE A 507 -2.73 -5.60 0.43
CA PHE A 507 -3.15 -5.80 -0.95
C PHE A 507 -4.44 -6.63 -1.06
N PRO A 508 -5.39 -6.29 -1.96
CA PRO A 508 -6.67 -6.99 -2.05
C PRO A 508 -6.55 -8.44 -2.50
N THR A 509 -7.05 -9.37 -1.68
CA THR A 509 -6.89 -10.81 -1.88
C THR A 509 -7.53 -11.29 -3.19
N TYR A 510 -8.72 -10.77 -3.50
CA TYR A 510 -9.43 -11.14 -4.72
C TYR A 510 -8.69 -10.70 -6.00
N GLN A 511 -7.97 -9.57 -5.95
CA GLN A 511 -7.19 -9.09 -7.09
C GLN A 511 -6.01 -10.02 -7.35
N THR A 512 -5.24 -10.35 -6.31
CA THR A 512 -4.13 -11.32 -6.40
C THR A 512 -4.61 -12.67 -6.93
N LEU A 513 -5.71 -13.20 -6.40
CA LEU A 513 -6.27 -14.47 -6.83
C LEU A 513 -6.67 -14.45 -8.31
N GLY A 514 -7.34 -13.38 -8.77
CA GLY A 514 -7.71 -13.22 -10.19
C GLY A 514 -6.49 -13.21 -11.11
N VAL A 515 -5.41 -12.54 -10.69
CA VAL A 515 -4.13 -12.49 -11.41
C VAL A 515 -3.49 -13.86 -11.47
N ILE A 516 -3.40 -14.58 -10.34
CA ILE A 516 -2.82 -15.93 -10.27
C ILE A 516 -3.59 -16.90 -11.17
N LYS A 517 -4.93 -16.87 -11.12
CA LYS A 517 -5.78 -17.70 -12.01
C LYS A 517 -5.52 -17.40 -13.48
N SER A 518 -5.37 -16.12 -13.84
CA SER A 518 -5.05 -15.71 -15.20
C SER A 518 -3.68 -16.22 -15.65
N ILE A 519 -2.65 -16.07 -14.81
CA ILE A 519 -1.29 -16.58 -15.08
C ILE A 519 -1.32 -18.10 -15.30
N ASN A 520 -1.95 -18.85 -14.40
CA ASN A 520 -2.01 -20.30 -14.50
C ASN A 520 -2.76 -20.79 -15.73
N ARG A 521 -3.84 -20.11 -16.14
CA ARG A 521 -4.56 -20.41 -17.39
C ARG A 521 -3.64 -20.28 -18.61
N GLN A 522 -2.80 -19.24 -18.65
CA GLN A 522 -1.83 -19.09 -19.76
C GLN A 522 -0.74 -20.17 -19.73
N LYS A 523 -0.26 -20.56 -18.53
CA LYS A 523 0.71 -21.65 -18.39
C LYS A 523 0.18 -23.00 -18.86
N GLN A 524 -1.12 -23.27 -18.64
CA GLN A 524 -1.78 -24.50 -19.11
C GLN A 524 -1.79 -24.61 -20.63
N VAL A 525 -1.84 -23.49 -21.37
CA VAL A 525 -1.77 -23.47 -22.84
C VAL A 525 -0.33 -23.35 -23.37
N GLY A 526 0.67 -23.58 -22.53
CA GLY A 526 2.08 -23.63 -22.92
C GLY A 526 2.78 -22.27 -23.02
N LEU A 527 2.25 -21.23 -22.35
CA LEU A 527 2.86 -19.90 -22.28
C LEU A 527 3.46 -19.66 -20.90
N ASP A 528 4.79 -19.50 -20.82
CA ASP A 528 5.44 -19.11 -19.57
C ASP A 528 5.23 -17.62 -19.31
N ILE A 529 4.62 -17.30 -18.17
CA ILE A 529 4.42 -15.90 -17.75
C ILE A 529 5.54 -15.51 -16.78
N LEU A 530 6.29 -14.48 -17.16
CA LEU A 530 7.49 -14.02 -16.46
C LEU A 530 7.34 -12.61 -15.88
N GLY A 531 6.31 -11.87 -16.28
CA GLY A 531 6.03 -10.54 -15.76
C GLY A 531 4.59 -10.12 -15.98
N VAL A 532 4.12 -9.21 -15.11
CA VAL A 532 2.77 -8.64 -15.17
C VAL A 532 2.90 -7.13 -15.00
N THR A 533 2.33 -6.36 -15.93
CA THR A 533 2.30 -4.90 -15.85
C THR A 533 0.91 -4.37 -16.15
N GLN A 534 0.63 -3.13 -15.76
CA GLN A 534 -0.54 -2.40 -16.22
C GLN A 534 -0.27 -1.72 -17.58
N PRO A 535 -1.30 -1.52 -18.42
CA PRO A 535 -1.15 -0.83 -19.70
C PRO A 535 -0.87 0.67 -19.55
N VAL A 536 -1.32 1.29 -18.45
CA VAL A 536 -1.18 2.72 -18.18
C VAL A 536 -0.64 2.91 -16.76
N ASP A 537 0.28 3.87 -16.59
CA ASP A 537 0.65 4.35 -15.26
C ASP A 537 -0.34 5.44 -14.82
N ASP A 538 -1.08 5.19 -13.76
CA ASP A 538 -1.96 6.18 -13.13
C ASP A 538 -1.32 6.83 -11.88
N GLY A 539 -0.01 6.64 -11.68
CA GLY A 539 0.72 7.19 -10.53
C GLY A 539 0.55 6.39 -9.23
N GLY A 540 0.04 5.15 -9.31
CA GLY A 540 -0.28 4.32 -8.15
C GLY A 540 -1.74 4.45 -7.71
N GLY A 541 -2.55 5.12 -8.52
CA GLY A 541 -3.98 5.25 -8.36
C GLY A 541 -4.42 6.25 -7.31
N THR A 542 -5.63 6.07 -6.81
CA THR A 542 -6.21 6.90 -5.74
C THR A 542 -6.09 6.20 -4.40
N PRO A 543 -5.88 6.93 -3.29
CA PRO A 543 -5.88 6.32 -1.97
C PRO A 543 -7.14 5.48 -1.69
N LYS A 544 -6.95 4.34 -1.02
CA LYS A 544 -7.94 3.34 -0.62
C LYS A 544 -8.90 3.84 0.48
N VAL A 545 -9.46 5.02 0.28
CA VAL A 545 -10.40 5.69 1.20
C VAL A 545 -11.83 5.27 0.89
N THR A 546 -12.14 5.13 -0.40
CA THR A 546 -13.49 4.78 -0.86
C THR A 546 -13.56 3.39 -1.47
N ALA A 547 -12.44 2.67 -1.60
CA ALA A 547 -12.40 1.30 -2.11
C ALA A 547 -11.15 0.62 -1.55
N PHE A 548 -11.12 -0.72 -1.54
CA PHE A 548 -9.93 -1.48 -1.15
C PHE A 548 -8.84 -1.48 -2.23
N ASN A 549 -9.17 -1.08 -3.46
CA ASN A 549 -8.20 -0.97 -4.54
C ASN A 549 -7.73 0.47 -4.64
N SER A 550 -6.43 0.66 -4.84
CA SER A 550 -5.91 1.97 -5.25
C SER A 550 -6.09 2.20 -6.75
N GLN A 551 -6.06 1.14 -7.55
CA GLN A 551 -6.11 1.16 -9.01
C GLN A 551 -7.16 0.16 -9.54
N PRO A 552 -7.88 0.47 -10.63
CA PRO A 552 -8.70 -0.52 -11.31
C PRO A 552 -7.78 -1.48 -12.08
N ILE A 553 -7.84 -2.77 -11.78
CA ILE A 553 -7.02 -3.79 -12.45
C ILE A 553 -7.91 -4.60 -13.40
N ASP A 554 -8.58 -3.92 -14.32
CA ASP A 554 -9.49 -4.59 -15.26
C ASP A 554 -8.74 -5.19 -16.46
N GLN A 555 -7.55 -4.66 -16.76
CA GLN A 555 -6.67 -5.11 -17.83
C GLN A 555 -5.23 -5.20 -17.34
N LEU A 556 -4.55 -6.26 -17.77
CA LEU A 556 -3.14 -6.51 -17.50
C LEU A 556 -2.41 -6.86 -18.78
N ILE A 557 -1.14 -6.49 -18.84
CA ILE A 557 -0.21 -6.99 -19.85
C ILE A 557 0.59 -8.12 -19.21
N LEU A 558 0.43 -9.33 -19.74
CA LEU A 558 1.23 -10.49 -19.37
C LEU A 558 2.43 -10.58 -20.32
N HIS A 559 3.63 -10.58 -19.75
CA HIS A 559 4.89 -10.70 -20.47
C HIS A 559 5.44 -12.10 -20.27
N GLY A 560 5.87 -12.74 -21.34
CA GLY A 560 6.23 -14.13 -21.27
C GLY A 560 6.94 -14.66 -22.49
N ARG A 561 7.11 -15.98 -22.53
CA ARG A 561 7.73 -16.70 -23.64
C ARG A 561 6.94 -17.97 -23.95
N SER A 562 6.75 -18.28 -25.23
CA SER A 562 6.15 -19.57 -25.61
C SER A 562 7.10 -20.72 -25.28
N ARG A 563 6.61 -21.79 -24.66
CA ARG A 563 7.42 -23.00 -24.40
C ARG A 563 7.87 -23.67 -25.70
N LEU A 564 7.00 -23.66 -26.71
CA LEU A 564 7.23 -24.30 -27.99
C LEU A 564 8.20 -23.50 -28.86
N THR A 565 7.88 -22.23 -29.12
CA THR A 565 8.63 -21.43 -30.09
C THR A 565 9.78 -20.64 -29.46
N ARG A 566 9.82 -20.54 -28.12
CA ARG A 566 10.74 -19.67 -27.36
C ARG A 566 10.67 -18.18 -27.74
N VAL A 567 9.66 -17.78 -28.52
CA VAL A 567 9.42 -16.38 -28.88
C VAL A 567 8.80 -15.65 -27.69
N PRO A 568 9.36 -14.50 -27.28
CA PRO A 568 8.76 -13.66 -26.25
C PRO A 568 7.51 -12.96 -26.76
N PHE A 569 6.57 -12.70 -25.85
CA PHE A 569 5.32 -12.02 -26.16
C PHE A 569 4.91 -11.05 -25.04
N ALA A 570 4.01 -10.14 -25.40
CA ALA A 570 3.25 -9.33 -24.47
C ALA A 570 1.77 -9.36 -24.91
N ILE A 571 0.88 -9.86 -24.05
CA ILE A 571 -0.56 -9.96 -24.35
C ILE A 571 -1.37 -9.16 -23.34
N CYS A 572 -2.38 -8.43 -23.82
CA CYS A 572 -3.34 -7.77 -22.95
C CYS A 572 -4.47 -8.75 -22.59
N VAL A 573 -4.73 -8.91 -21.30
CA VAL A 573 -5.75 -9.82 -20.76
C VAL A 573 -6.70 -9.03 -19.87
N GLY A 574 -8.00 -9.20 -20.09
CA GLY A 574 -9.04 -8.70 -19.19
C GLY A 574 -9.16 -9.60 -17.95
N LEU A 575 -9.33 -9.01 -16.77
CA LEU A 575 -9.64 -9.74 -15.55
C LEU A 575 -11.13 -9.66 -15.26
N ASP A 576 -11.83 -10.78 -15.49
CA ASP A 576 -13.20 -10.95 -15.01
C ASP A 576 -13.15 -11.37 -13.55
N PHE A 577 -13.34 -10.41 -12.64
CA PHE A 577 -13.38 -10.69 -11.19
C PHE A 577 -14.68 -11.34 -10.71
N GLY A 578 -15.55 -11.80 -11.62
CA GLY A 578 -16.87 -12.33 -11.29
C GLY A 578 -17.79 -11.23 -10.73
N VAL A 579 -18.64 -10.65 -11.58
CA VAL A 579 -19.68 -9.72 -11.12
C VAL A 579 -20.86 -10.55 -10.59
N GLY A 580 -20.91 -10.80 -9.27
CA GLY A 580 -21.98 -11.58 -8.61
C GLY A 580 -21.87 -13.08 -8.92
N GLU A 581 -22.12 -14.01 -8.02
CA GLU A 581 -23.18 -14.09 -7.02
C GLU A 581 -22.65 -14.78 -5.75
N GLU A 582 -23.24 -14.40 -4.61
CA GLU A 582 -23.04 -14.96 -3.25
C GLU A 582 -21.69 -14.64 -2.54
N TYR A 583 -21.61 -13.39 -2.04
CA TYR A 583 -20.76 -13.00 -0.89
C TYR A 583 -21.65 -12.65 0.30
#